data_AF-A0A6P1W182-F1
#
_entry.id   AF-A0A6P1W182-F1
#
_cell.length_a   1.000
_cell.length_b   1.000
_cell.length_c   1.000
_cell.angle_alpha   90.00
_cell.angle_beta   90.00
_cell.angle_gamma   90.00
#
_symmetry.space_group_name_H-M   'P 1'
#
loop_
_entity.id
_entity.type
_entity.pdbx_description
1 polymer ?
#
loop_
_entity_poly.entity_id
_entity_poly.type
_entity_poly.pdbx_seq_one_letter_code
_entity_poly.pdbx_strand_id
1 'polypeptide(L)' 'MKADQFSLPYLQRPCPKGVVPEVWKAFAECADCSSSERAGKWLAYLEVHRKYYDKDGNRLPVQTEQLKIF' A
#
# COMPACT_ATOMS: atom_id res chain seq x y z
N MET A 1 -8.75 -0.20 -28.69
CA MET A 1 -7.47 0.07 -28.01
C MET A 1 -7.54 -0.53 -26.62
N LYS A 2 -6.68 -1.49 -26.27
CA LYS A 2 -6.56 -1.93 -24.87
C LYS A 2 -5.87 -0.80 -24.14
N ALA A 3 -6.53 -0.20 -23.15
CA ALA A 3 -5.87 0.77 -22.29
C ALA A 3 -4.66 0.07 -21.67
N ASP A 4 -3.49 0.65 -21.87
CA ASP A 4 -2.26 0.13 -21.32
C ASP A 4 -2.41 0.10 -19.78
N GLN A 5 -2.04 -1.00 -19.13
CA GLN A 5 -2.29 -1.19 -17.69
C GLN A 5 -1.61 -0.09 -16.86
N PHE A 6 -0.60 0.57 -17.43
CA PHE A 6 0.11 1.70 -16.85
C PHE A 6 -0.60 3.06 -17.02
N SER A 7 -1.68 3.12 -17.81
CA SER A 7 -2.55 4.30 -17.96
C SER A 7 -3.70 4.33 -16.96
N LEU A 8 -4.00 3.22 -16.28
CA LEU A 8 -5.08 3.15 -15.30
C LEU A 8 -4.64 3.74 -13.94
N PRO A 9 -5.54 4.37 -13.19
CA PRO A 9 -5.31 4.73 -11.79
C PRO A 9 -4.82 3.52 -10.98
N TYR A 10 -3.89 3.72 -10.06
CA TYR A 10 -3.31 2.67 -9.22
C TYR A 10 -4.36 1.89 -8.43
N LEU A 11 -5.46 2.53 -8.02
CA LEU A 11 -6.59 1.89 -7.32
C LEU A 11 -7.32 0.86 -8.16
N GLN A 12 -7.25 0.97 -9.49
CA GLN A 12 -7.86 0.02 -10.41
C GLN A 12 -6.91 -1.14 -10.76
N ARG A 13 -5.66 -1.10 -10.29
CA ARG A 13 -4.68 -2.14 -10.52
C ARG A 13 -4.73 -3.19 -9.40
N PRO A 14 -4.55 -4.48 -9.74
CA PRO A 14 -4.46 -5.51 -8.73
C PRO A 14 -3.25 -5.28 -7.82
N CYS A 15 -3.38 -5.63 -6.55
CA CYS A 15 -2.27 -5.60 -5.60
C CYS A 15 -1.12 -6.49 -6.11
N PRO A 16 0.12 -5.96 -6.18
CA PRO A 16 1.29 -6.76 -6.54
C PRO A 16 1.49 -7.93 -5.56
N LYS A 17 1.98 -9.07 -6.08
CA LYS A 17 2.35 -10.22 -5.25
C LYS A 17 3.49 -9.81 -4.31
N GLY A 18 3.37 -10.17 -3.03
CA GLY A 18 4.37 -9.87 -2.00
C GLY A 18 4.17 -8.53 -1.28
N VAL A 19 3.25 -7.68 -1.75
CA VAL A 19 2.87 -6.45 -1.06
C VAL A 19 1.66 -6.71 -0.15
N VAL A 20 1.65 -6.10 1.03
CA VAL A 20 0.48 -6.14 1.93
C VAL A 20 -0.67 -5.35 1.26
N PRO A 21 -1.88 -5.93 1.11
CA PRO A 21 -3.00 -5.27 0.44
C PRO A 21 -3.36 -3.90 1.01
N GLU A 22 -3.27 -3.73 2.33
CA GLU A 22 -3.53 -2.46 3.01
C GLU A 22 -2.50 -1.38 2.61
N VAL A 23 -1.22 -1.75 2.57
CA VAL A 23 -0.12 -0.85 2.13
C VAL A 23 -0.29 -0.48 0.65
N TRP A 24 -0.63 -1.45 -0.19
CA TRP A 24 -0.90 -1.19 -1.61
C TRP A 24 -2.07 -0.23 -1.80
N LYS A 25 -3.17 -0.42 -1.06
CA LYS A 25 -4.34 0.46 -1.15
C LYS A 25 -3.99 1.89 -0.73
N ALA A 26 -3.30 2.07 0.40
CA ALA A 26 -2.90 3.39 0.87
C ALA A 26 -1.93 4.09 -0.11
N PHE A 27 -1.00 3.34 -0.70
CA PHE A 27 -0.14 3.84 -1.79
C PHE A 27 -0.96 4.27 -3.00
N ALA A 28 -1.88 3.43 -3.46
CA ALA A 28 -2.71 3.70 -4.62
C ALA A 28 -3.59 4.94 -4.43
N GLU A 29 -4.19 5.11 -3.25
CA GLU A 29 -4.92 6.34 -2.89
C GLU A 29 -4.02 7.59 -2.94
N CYS A 30 -2.77 7.48 -2.49
CA CYS A 30 -1.81 8.59 -2.57
C CYS A 30 -1.36 8.86 -4.01
N ALA A 31 -1.19 7.83 -4.82
CA ALA A 31 -0.73 7.94 -6.20
C ALA A 31 -1.81 8.54 -7.12
N ASP A 32 -3.08 8.23 -6.85
CA ASP A 32 -4.23 8.68 -7.65
C ASP A 32 -4.84 10.01 -7.17
N CYS A 33 -4.44 10.52 -6.00
CA CYS A 33 -4.99 11.77 -5.46
C CYS A 33 -4.44 13.04 -6.14
N SER A 34 -5.19 14.13 -5.98
CA SER A 34 -4.80 15.46 -6.46
C SER A 34 -3.61 16.03 -5.67
N SER A 35 -2.85 16.95 -6.27
CA SER A 35 -1.67 17.56 -5.63
C SER A 35 -1.94 18.21 -4.27
N SER A 36 -3.15 18.73 -4.05
CA SER A 36 -3.56 19.37 -2.78
C SER A 36 -3.76 18.37 -1.64
N GLU A 37 -4.10 17.12 -1.94
CA GLU A 37 -4.38 16.09 -0.93
C GLU A 37 -3.19 15.14 -0.70
N ARG A 38 -2.21 15.18 -1.62
CA ARG A 38 -1.07 14.27 -1.68
C ARG A 38 -0.25 14.24 -0.41
N ALA A 39 -0.03 15.39 0.24
CA ALA A 39 0.75 15.42 1.48
C ALA A 39 0.09 14.62 2.61
N GLY A 40 -1.23 14.77 2.79
CA GLY A 40 -1.97 14.03 3.82
C GLY A 40 -2.06 12.54 3.49
N LYS A 41 -2.32 12.19 2.23
CA LYS A 41 -2.36 10.79 1.78
C LYS A 41 -0.99 10.11 1.86
N TRP A 42 0.10 10.84 1.63
CA TRP A 42 1.46 10.35 1.79
C TRP A 42 1.77 10.01 3.25
N LEU A 43 1.40 10.88 4.19
CA LEU A 43 1.56 10.61 5.61
C LEU A 43 0.74 9.38 6.04
N ALA A 44 -0.52 9.28 5.60
CA ALA A 44 -1.35 8.11 5.86
C ALA A 44 -0.72 6.82 5.31
N TYR A 45 -0.17 6.86 4.09
CA TYR A 45 0.59 5.74 3.53
C TYR A 45 1.80 5.36 4.40
N LEU A 46 2.62 6.31 4.82
CA LEU A 46 3.78 6.04 5.68
C LEU A 46 3.38 5.41 7.01
N GLU A 47 2.25 5.85 7.59
CA GLU A 47 1.72 5.29 8.84
C GLU A 47 1.26 3.84 8.71
N VAL A 48 0.70 3.46 7.56
CA VAL A 48 0.37 2.06 7.27
C VAL A 48 1.66 1.29 6.95
N HIS A 49 2.54 1.82 6.11
CA HIS A 49 3.78 1.18 5.68
C HIS A 49 4.65 0.76 6.88
N ARG A 50 4.86 1.65 7.86
CA ARG A 50 5.66 1.37 9.07
C ARG A 50 5.12 0.24 9.96
N LYS A 51 3.85 -0.15 9.81
CA LYS A 51 3.27 -1.29 10.54
C LYS A 51 3.70 -2.64 9.97
N TYR A 52 4.05 -2.66 8.67
CA TYR A 52 4.31 -3.88 7.92
C TYR A 52 5.73 -3.98 7.41
N TYR A 53 6.44 -2.86 7.28
CA TYR A 53 7.76 -2.78 6.70
C TYR A 53 8.67 -1.91 7.55
N ASP A 54 9.94 -2.31 7.65
CA ASP A 54 10.99 -1.47 8.21
C ASP A 54 11.44 -0.38 7.22
N LYS A 55 12.34 0.49 7.68
CA LYS A 55 12.89 1.61 6.90
C LYS A 55 13.70 1.18 5.67
N ASP A 56 14.26 -0.03 5.71
CA ASP A 56 15.03 -0.65 4.64
C ASP A 56 14.11 -1.41 3.65
N GLY A 57 12.80 -1.42 3.91
CA GLY A 57 11.78 -2.01 3.03
C GLY A 57 11.57 -3.50 3.23
N ASN A 58 12.19 -4.12 4.24
CA ASN A 58 11.90 -5.52 4.54
C ASN A 58 10.59 -5.63 5.32
N ARG A 59 9.87 -6.72 5.08
CA ARG A 59 8.62 -7.00 5.77
C ARG A 59 8.93 -7.31 7.23
N LEU A 60 8.32 -6.56 8.15
CA LEU A 60 8.42 -6.82 9.57
C LEU A 60 7.91 -8.24 9.86
N PRO A 61 8.55 -8.98 10.79
CA PRO A 61 8.03 -10.25 11.24
C PRO A 61 6.59 -10.01 11.73
N VAL A 62 5.63 -10.73 11.14
CA VAL A 62 4.25 -10.70 11.63
C VAL A 62 4.33 -11.05 13.11
N GLN A 63 3.83 -10.19 13.99
CA GLN A 63 3.67 -10.54 15.39
C GLN A 63 2.67 -11.70 15.44
N THR A 64 3.18 -12.93 15.33
CA THR A 64 2.45 -14.20 15.38
C THR A 64 2.00 -14.51 16.80
N GLU A 65 1.44 -13.53 17.51
CA GLU A 65 0.80 -13.74 18.81
C GLU A 65 -0.74 -13.79 18.71
N GLN A 66 -1.32 -13.70 17.50
CA GLN A 66 -2.76 -13.88 17.27
C GLN A 66 -3.12 -15.04 16.33
N LEU A 67 -2.16 -15.90 15.96
CA LEU A 67 -2.43 -17.15 15.21
C LEU A 67 -2.43 -18.40 16.10
N LYS A 68 -2.57 -18.23 17.42
CA LYS A 68 -3.06 -19.30 18.30
C LYS A 68 -4.50 -18.97 18.64
N ILE A 69 -5.42 -19.61 17.91
CA ILE A 69 -6.71 -20.19 18.32
C ILE A 69 -7.42 -20.42 16.99
N PHE A 70 -7.24 -21.60 16.40
CA PHE A 70 -8.29 -22.54 15.99
C PHE A 70 -7.62 -23.88 15.71
#